data_AF-A0A7V2WSY3-F1
#
_entry.id   AF-A0A7V2WSY3-F1
#
_cell.length_a   1.000
_cell.length_b   1.000
_cell.length_c   1.000
_cell.angle_alpha   90.00
_cell.angle_beta   90.00
_cell.angle_gamma   90.00
#
_symmetry.space_group_name_H-M   'P 1'
#
loop_
_entity.id
_entity.type
_entity.pdbx_description
1 polymer ?
#
loop_
_entity_poly.entity_id
_entity_poly.type
_entity_poly.pdbx_seq_one_letter_code
_entity_poly.pdbx_strand_id
1 'polypeptide(L)'
;MKFGRNKFFKRKARPLIGVDIGSHTLKVVEFGINGDSRVLRRIGRALVPRNAIQEGAIKDPEALEEALKTLIQNLQPKIRRAATSVSGYSVIVKKINVPYSDEREIEDNLIFEAENYVP
;
A
#
# COMPACT_ATOMS: atom_id res chain seq x y z
N MET A 1 -14.95 -45.11 2.52
CA MET A 1 -14.02 -44.57 1.50
C MET A 1 -13.45 -43.26 2.01
N LYS A 2 -12.15 -43.17 2.31
CA LYS A 2 -11.50 -41.96 2.84
C LYS A 2 -11.17 -41.02 1.66
N PHE A 3 -11.94 -39.96 1.47
CA PHE A 3 -11.59 -38.92 0.49
C PHE A 3 -10.48 -38.02 1.03
N GLY A 4 -9.48 -37.81 0.19
CA GLY A 4 -8.16 -37.30 0.54
C GLY A 4 -8.13 -35.86 1.06
N ARG A 5 -7.17 -35.62 1.95
CA ARG A 5 -6.70 -34.29 2.36
C ARG A 5 -6.14 -33.55 1.14
N ASN A 6 -6.94 -32.69 0.51
CA ASN A 6 -6.40 -31.71 -0.43
C ASN A 6 -5.64 -30.63 0.35
N LYS A 7 -4.32 -30.82 0.46
CA LYS A 7 -3.35 -29.77 0.77
C LYS A 7 -3.35 -28.78 -0.41
N PHE A 8 -4.32 -27.87 -0.43
CA PHE A 8 -4.23 -26.67 -1.25
C PHE A 8 -3.02 -25.87 -0.77
N PHE A 9 -2.05 -25.67 -1.65
CA PHE A 9 -0.91 -24.78 -1.43
C PHE A 9 -1.43 -23.36 -1.15
N LYS A 10 -1.64 -23.02 0.13
CA LYS A 10 -1.82 -21.63 0.55
C LYS A 10 -0.54 -20.89 0.20
N ARG A 11 -0.56 -20.08 -0.87
CA ARG A 11 0.52 -19.14 -1.19
C ARG A 11 0.75 -18.28 0.05
N LYS A 12 1.84 -18.53 0.78
CA LYS A 12 2.16 -17.80 2.01
C LYS A 12 2.32 -16.33 1.64
N ALA A 13 1.42 -15.48 2.14
CA ALA A 13 1.48 -14.04 1.88
C ALA A 13 2.87 -13.55 2.30
N ARG A 14 3.55 -12.86 1.37
CA ARG A 14 4.86 -12.28 1.67
C ARG A 14 4.65 -11.20 2.74
N PRO A 15 5.40 -11.23 3.84
CA PRO A 15 5.22 -10.25 4.91
C PRO A 15 5.61 -8.85 4.40
N LEU A 16 4.87 -7.84 4.84
CA LEU A 16 5.02 -6.43 4.48
C LEU A 16 5.01 -5.59 5.74
N ILE A 17 5.73 -4.47 5.74
CA ILE A 17 5.44 -3.36 6.65
C ILE A 17 4.40 -2.44 6.01
N GLY A 18 3.45 -1.94 6.79
CA GLY A 18 2.59 -0.84 6.37
C GLY A 18 3.30 0.49 6.60
N VAL A 19 3.31 1.35 5.58
CA VAL A 19 3.83 2.71 5.65
C VAL A 19 2.71 3.66 5.24
N ASP A 20 2.39 4.62 6.10
CA ASP A 20 1.41 5.67 5.82
C ASP A 20 2.12 7.03 5.85
N ILE A 21 2.02 7.74 4.74
CA ILE A 21 2.62 9.07 4.54
C ILE A 21 1.49 10.08 4.50
N GLY A 22 1.16 10.63 5.67
CA GLY A 22 0.19 11.71 5.79
C GLY A 22 0.87 13.08 5.85
N SER A 23 0.14 14.17 5.63
CA SER A 23 0.71 15.53 5.57
C SER A 23 1.43 15.99 6.84
N HIS A 24 1.15 15.37 7.99
CA HIS A 24 1.74 15.74 9.29
C HIS A 24 2.60 14.66 9.91
N THR A 25 2.35 13.39 9.55
CA THR A 25 3.00 12.26 10.22
C THR A 25 3.28 11.13 9.25
N LEU A 26 4.47 10.57 9.39
CA LEU A 26 4.85 9.27 8.85
C LEU A 26 4.51 8.21 9.89
N LYS A 27 3.88 7.11 9.48
CA LYS A 27 3.57 5.97 10.36
C LYS A 27 4.08 4.69 9.74
N VAL A 28 4.64 3.82 10.57
CA VAL A 28 5.09 2.49 10.16
C VAL A 28 4.51 1.45 11.11
N VAL A 29 3.96 0.39 10.54
CA VAL A 29 3.33 -0.72 11.26
C VAL A 29 3.84 -2.06 10.71
N GLU A 30 4.21 -2.98 11.58
CA GLU A 30 4.52 -4.36 11.23
C GLU A 30 3.55 -5.30 11.95
N PHE A 31 2.77 -6.06 11.19
CA PHE A 31 1.97 -7.16 11.73
C PHE A 31 2.67 -8.50 11.49
N GLY A 32 2.61 -9.36 12.49
CA GLY A 32 2.97 -10.78 12.38
C GLY A 32 1.73 -11.67 12.52
N ILE A 33 1.95 -12.96 12.36
CA ILE A 33 0.95 -14.00 12.61
C ILE A 33 1.41 -14.80 13.84
N ASN A 34 0.49 -15.12 14.74
CA ASN A 34 0.69 -16.03 15.86
C ASN A 34 -0.48 -17.01 15.94
N GLY A 35 -0.27 -18.25 15.48
CA GLY A 35 -1.36 -19.19 15.21
C GLY A 35 -2.31 -18.62 14.16
N ASP A 36 -3.59 -18.50 14.52
CA ASP A 36 -4.63 -17.91 13.66
C ASP A 36 -4.85 -16.41 13.91
N SER A 37 -4.13 -15.81 14.87
CA SER A 37 -4.28 -14.38 15.21
C SER A 37 -3.23 -13.50 14.51
N ARG A 38 -3.61 -12.25 14.25
CA ARG A 38 -2.67 -11.19 13.85
C ARG A 38 -2.15 -10.50 15.10
N VAL A 39 -0.84 -10.27 15.14
CA VAL A 39 -0.17 -9.60 16.27
C VAL A 39 0.57 -8.37 15.76
N LEU A 40 0.45 -7.25 16.49
CA LEU A 40 1.25 -6.06 16.23
C LEU A 40 2.67 -6.32 16.71
N ARG A 41 3.64 -6.35 15.78
CA ARG A 41 5.06 -6.57 16.10
C ARG A 41 5.77 -5.25 16.34
N ARG A 42 5.46 -4.25 15.51
CA ARG A 42 6.09 -2.92 15.58
C ARG A 42 5.10 -1.85 15.19
N ILE A 43 5.21 -0.70 15.84
CA ILE A 43 4.53 0.53 15.45
C ILE A 43 5.43 1.70 15.79
N GLY A 44 5.47 2.70 14.92
CA GLY A 44 6.14 3.96 15.19
C GLY A 44 5.60 5.08 14.33
N ARG A 45 5.89 6.31 14.75
CA ARG A 45 5.56 7.51 14.01
C ARG A 45 6.71 8.51 14.05
N ALA A 46 6.80 9.33 13.02
CA ALA A 46 7.64 10.52 12.96
C ALA A 46 6.80 11.70 12.46
N LEU A 47 7.20 12.92 12.83
CA LEU A 47 6.61 14.12 12.24
C LEU A 47 7.12 14.28 10.81
N VAL A 48 6.25 14.75 9.92
CA VAL A 48 6.67 15.20 8.59
C VAL A 48 7.39 16.55 8.74
N PRO A 49 8.57 16.72 8.12
CA PRO A 49 9.25 18.01 8.10
C PRO A 49 8.36 19.12 7.54
N ARG A 50 8.52 20.35 8.06
CA ARG A 50 7.74 21.50 7.58
C ARG A 50 7.90 21.64 6.07
N ASN A 51 6.81 21.97 5.39
CA ASN A 51 6.74 22.21 3.94
C ASN A 51 7.07 21.00 3.05
N ALA A 52 7.42 19.83 3.61
CA ALA A 52 7.79 18.66 2.81
C ALA A 52 6.59 18.01 2.11
N ILE A 53 5.38 18.22 2.65
CA ILE A 53 4.12 17.88 1.99
C ILE A 53 3.24 19.14 1.97
N GLN A 54 2.79 19.53 0.79
CA GLN A 54 1.88 20.67 0.58
C GLN A 54 0.79 20.25 -0.39
N GLU A 55 -0.47 20.48 -0.01
CA GLU A 55 -1.66 20.14 -0.81
C GLU A 55 -1.69 18.67 -1.28
N GLY A 56 -1.18 17.76 -0.43
CA GLY A 56 -1.11 16.33 -0.73
C GLY A 56 0.06 15.93 -1.65
N ALA A 57 0.80 16.88 -2.20
CA ALA A 57 2.00 16.62 -2.99
C ALA A 57 3.27 16.65 -2.12
N ILE A 58 4.18 15.72 -2.38
CA ILE A 58 5.53 15.72 -1.81
C ILE A 58 6.32 16.84 -2.51
N LYS A 59 6.80 17.81 -1.73
CA LYS A 59 7.61 18.94 -2.20
C LYS A 59 9.08 18.81 -1.84
N ASP A 60 9.38 18.11 -0.75
CA ASP A 60 10.74 17.83 -0.29
C ASP A 60 10.88 16.32 -0.01
N PRO A 61 11.24 15.52 -1.05
CA PRO A 61 11.38 14.08 -0.90
C PRO A 61 12.58 13.70 -0.03
N GLU A 62 13.64 14.50 -0.01
CA GLU A 62 14.88 14.23 0.74
C GLU A 62 14.63 14.33 2.25
N ALA A 63 13.92 15.38 2.69
CA ALA A 63 13.55 15.54 4.10
C ALA A 63 12.60 14.43 4.57
N LEU A 64 11.66 14.00 3.72
CA LEU A 64 10.79 12.84 4.03
C LEU A 64 11.58 11.53 4.10
N GLU A 65 12.54 11.35 3.20
CA GLU A 65 13.42 10.18 3.19
C GLU A 65 14.21 10.09 4.49
N GLU A 66 14.80 11.19 4.97
CA GLU A 66 15.55 11.23 6.22
C GLU A 66 14.66 10.88 7.43
N ALA A 67 13.47 11.47 7.49
CA ALA A 67 12.49 11.19 8.56
C ALA A 67 12.05 9.72 8.54
N LEU A 68 11.78 9.14 7.36
CA LEU A 68 11.40 7.74 7.20
C LEU A 68 12.56 6.79 7.54
N LYS A 69 13.78 7.10 7.07
CA LYS A 69 15.00 6.32 7.39
C LYS A 69 15.21 6.25 8.90
N THR A 70 15.14 7.39 9.57
CA THR A 70 15.27 7.48 11.04
C THR A 70 14.20 6.62 11.73
N LEU A 71 12.95 6.72 11.29
CA LEU A 71 11.85 5.91 11.84
C LEU A 71 12.09 4.40 11.63
N ILE A 72 12.52 3.99 10.44
CA ILE A 72 12.81 2.58 10.12
C ILE A 72 14.03 2.07 10.91
N GLN A 73 15.06 2.88 11.08
CA GLN A 73 16.25 2.55 11.88
C GLN A 73 15.90 2.37 13.36
N ASN A 74 14.98 3.16 13.90
CA ASN A 74 14.50 3.01 15.27
C ASN A 74 13.64 1.75 15.45
N LEU A 75 12.77 1.46 14.48
CA LEU A 75 11.90 0.28 14.54
C LEU A 75 12.62 -1.03 14.25
N GLN A 76 13.66 -1.01 13.41
CA GLN A 76 14.42 -2.20 13.00
C GLN A 76 13.53 -3.37 12.54
N PRO A 77 12.58 -3.16 11.60
CA PRO A 77 11.82 -4.27 11.02
C PRO A 77 12.78 -5.21 10.30
N LYS A 78 12.49 -6.51 10.29
CA LYS A 78 13.26 -7.48 9.47
C LYS A 78 12.79 -7.47 8.02
N ILE A 79 11.53 -7.09 7.81
CA ILE A 79 10.89 -7.00 6.50
C ILE A 79 11.38 -5.72 5.79
N ARG A 80 11.68 -5.84 4.50
CA ARG A 80 12.14 -4.73 3.63
C ARG A 80 11.15 -4.39 2.51
N ARG A 81 9.99 -5.05 2.48
CA ARG A 81 8.91 -4.78 1.53
C ARG A 81 7.82 -4.00 2.24
N ALA A 82 7.33 -2.94 1.61
CA ALA A 82 6.29 -2.08 2.16
C ALA A 82 4.98 -2.20 1.37
N ALA A 83 3.86 -2.00 2.07
CA ALA A 83 2.60 -1.58 1.50
C ALA A 83 2.36 -0.12 1.92
N THR A 84 1.87 0.69 0.99
CA THR A 84 1.53 2.10 1.23
C THR A 84 0.21 2.44 0.56
N SER A 85 -0.30 3.64 0.80
CA SER A 85 -1.51 4.18 0.19
C SER A 85 -1.21 5.47 -0.56
N VAL A 86 -1.91 5.69 -1.67
CA VAL A 86 -2.04 7.00 -2.31
C VAL A 86 -3.42 7.54 -1.95
N SER A 87 -3.51 8.82 -1.61
CA SER A 87 -4.76 9.45 -1.16
C SER A 87 -4.81 10.92 -1.56
N GLY A 88 -5.95 11.57 -1.35
CA GLY A 88 -6.16 12.99 -1.67
C GLY A 88 -6.59 13.22 -3.11
N TYR A 89 -6.37 14.43 -3.61
CA TYR A 89 -6.77 14.86 -4.96
C TYR A 89 -6.06 14.10 -6.09
N SER A 90 -5.03 13.31 -5.77
CA SER A 90 -4.28 12.50 -6.73
C SER A 90 -4.98 11.21 -7.14
N VAL A 91 -6.15 10.89 -6.57
CA VAL A 91 -6.87 9.64 -6.84
C VAL A 91 -8.30 9.95 -7.26
N ILE A 92 -8.69 9.43 -8.43
CA ILE A 92 -10.05 9.49 -8.94
C ILE A 92 -10.61 8.08 -9.00
N VAL A 93 -11.76 7.85 -8.34
CA VAL A 93 -12.46 6.56 -8.37
C VAL A 93 -13.79 6.75 -9.07
N LYS A 94 -13.91 6.19 -10.27
CA LYS A 94 -15.15 6.21 -11.06
C LYS A 94 -15.60 4.80 -11.37
N LYS A 95 -16.87 4.51 -11.08
CA LYS A 95 -17.52 3.27 -11.54
C LYS A 95 -18.13 3.54 -12.90
N ILE A 96 -17.81 2.72 -13.88
CA ILE A 96 -18.37 2.76 -15.23
C ILE A 96 -19.01 1.41 -15.56
N ASN A 97 -20.01 1.42 -16.44
CA ASN A 97 -20.56 0.20 -17.01
C ASN A 97 -19.89 -0.01 -18.36
N VAL A 98 -19.22 -1.16 -18.52
CA VAL A 98 -18.67 -1.59 -19.82
C VAL A 98 -19.56 -2.67 -20.41
N PRO A 99 -19.73 -2.72 -21.74
CA PRO A 99 -20.38 -3.84 -22.40
C PRO A 99 -19.72 -5.17 -22.00
N TYR A 100 -20.51 -6.24 -21.96
CA TYR A 100 -19.96 -7.56 -21.64
C TYR A 100 -19.10 -8.06 -22.82
N SER A 101 -17.78 -7.98 -22.65
CA SER A 101 -16.75 -8.41 -23.60
C SER A 101 -15.80 -9.42 -22.93
N ASP A 102 -14.87 -10.02 -23.68
CA ASP A 102 -13.81 -10.83 -23.08
C ASP A 102 -12.90 -9.97 -22.19
N GLU A 103 -12.40 -10.53 -21.07
CA GLU A 103 -11.54 -9.78 -20.13
C GLU A 103 -10.32 -9.17 -20.82
N ARG A 104 -9.74 -9.84 -21.82
CA ARG A 104 -8.57 -9.34 -22.56
C ARG A 104 -8.92 -8.13 -23.41
N GLU A 105 -10.09 -8.14 -24.03
CA GLU A 105 -10.56 -7.01 -24.85
C GLU A 105 -10.83 -5.77 -24.00
N ILE A 106 -11.32 -5.97 -22.76
CA ILE A 106 -11.44 -4.87 -21.78
C ILE A 106 -10.06 -4.34 -21.38
N GLU A 107 -9.08 -5.22 -21.13
CA GLU A 107 -7.72 -4.83 -20.75
C GLU A 107 -7.01 -4.06 -21.88
N ASP A 108 -7.14 -4.52 -23.13
CA ASP A 108 -6.55 -3.91 -24.32
C ASP A 108 -7.10 -2.50 -24.58
N ASN A 109 -8.39 -2.27 -24.30
CA ASN A 109 -9.05 -0.97 -24.49
C ASN A 109 -9.07 -0.09 -23.25
N LEU A 110 -8.65 -0.59 -22.07
CA LEU A 110 -8.80 0.10 -20.78
C LEU A 110 -8.19 1.50 -20.78
N ILE A 111 -7.00 1.66 -21.36
CA ILE A 111 -6.29 2.94 -21.39
C ILE A 111 -7.06 3.97 -22.23
N PHE A 112 -7.51 3.57 -23.42
CA PHE A 112 -8.25 4.44 -24.34
C PHE A 112 -9.62 4.85 -23.77
N GLU A 113 -10.33 3.90 -23.15
CA GLU A 113 -11.57 4.20 -22.43
C GLU A 113 -11.30 5.12 -21.22
N ALA A 114 -10.25 4.88 -20.44
CA ALA A 114 -9.91 5.67 -19.26
C ALA A 114 -9.62 7.15 -19.57
N GLU A 115 -9.03 7.48 -20.72
CA GLU A 115 -8.81 8.86 -21.16
C GLU A 115 -10.11 9.69 -21.23
N ASN A 116 -11.24 9.06 -21.55
CA ASN A 116 -12.54 9.74 -21.56
C ASN A 116 -13.11 10.00 -20.15
N TYR A 117 -12.52 9.39 -19.12
CA TYR A 117 -13.08 9.36 -17.78
C TYR A 117 -12.18 9.97 -16.69
N VAL A 118 -10.88 10.10 -16.95
CA VAL A 118 -9.88 10.70 -16.05
C VAL A 118 -9.51 12.10 -16.59
N PRO A 119 -9.77 13.18 -15.83
CA PRO A 119 -9.37 14.55 -16.18
C PRO A 119 -7.87 14.80 -16.07
#